data_AF-S2R8C9-F1
#
_entry.id   AF-S2R8C9-F1
#
_cell.length_a   1.000
_cell.length_b   1.000
_cell.length_c   1.000
_cell.angle_alpha   90.00
_cell.angle_beta   90.00
_cell.angle_gamma   90.00
#
_symmetry.space_group_name_H-M   'P 1'
#
loop_
_entity.id
_entity.type
_entity.pdbx_description
1 polymer ?
#
loop_
_entity_poly.entity_id
_entity_poly.type
_entity_poly.pdbx_seq_one_letter_code
_entity_poly.pdbx_strand_id
1 'polypeptide(L)' 'MAVPFFYVGKLFGAKLVYIEVFDRTHAGTLTGRMVHPITDKFIVQWPSMTSVYKHAKNFGSIF' A
#
# COMPACT_ATOMS: atom_id res chain seq x y z
N MET A 1 -3.16 12.76 2.07
CA MET A 1 -4.47 12.20 1.67
C MET A 1 -4.31 11.41 0.38
N ALA A 2 -4.31 10.07 0.43
CA ALA A 2 -4.17 9.24 -0.77
C ALA A 2 -5.50 8.61 -1.22
N VAL A 3 -6.40 8.30 -0.28
CA VAL A 3 -7.61 7.51 -0.53
C VAL A 3 -8.45 8.04 -1.70
N PRO A 4 -8.89 9.31 -1.74
CA PRO A 4 -9.76 9.77 -2.84
C PRO A 4 -9.13 9.60 -4.23
N PHE A 5 -7.82 9.86 -4.36
CA PHE A 5 -7.12 9.74 -5.64
C PHE A 5 -7.00 8.30 -6.13
N PHE A 6 -6.86 7.32 -5.22
CA PHE A 6 -6.82 5.91 -5.61
C PHE A 6 -8.18 5.45 -6.13
N TYR A 7 -9.27 5.86 -5.50
CA TYR A 7 -10.61 5.49 -5.97
C TYR A 7 -10.98 6.20 -7.27
N VAL A 8 -10.66 7.49 -7.41
CA VAL A 8 -10.84 8.22 -8.68
C VAL A 8 -9.97 7.59 -9.77
N GLY A 9 -8.70 7.34 -9.52
CA GLY A 9 -7.81 6.65 -10.45
C GLY A 9 -8.34 5.27 -10.86
N LYS A 10 -8.91 4.50 -9.92
CA LYS A 10 -9.54 3.21 -10.22
C LYS A 10 -10.72 3.37 -11.20
N LEU A 11 -11.57 4.36 -10.98
CA LEU A 11 -12.72 4.65 -11.84
C LEU A 11 -12.29 5.01 -13.27
N PHE A 12 -11.16 5.70 -13.42
CA PHE A 12 -10.58 6.06 -14.73
C PHE A 12 -9.63 4.98 -15.31
N GLY A 13 -9.53 3.80 -14.70
CA GLY A 13 -8.68 2.71 -15.20
C GLY A 13 -7.17 2.94 -15.04
N ALA A 14 -6.77 3.88 -14.19
CA ALA A 14 -5.36 4.15 -13.92
C ALA A 14 -4.68 2.97 -13.20
N LYS A 15 -3.36 2.83 -13.41
CA LYS A 15 -2.53 1.91 -12.62
C LYS A 15 -2.27 2.49 -11.24
N LEU A 16 -2.57 1.72 -10.20
CA LEU A 16 -2.50 2.13 -8.81
C LEU A 16 -1.33 1.45 -8.10
N VAL A 17 -0.39 2.26 -7.60
CA VAL A 17 0.76 1.80 -6.81
C VAL A 17 0.77 2.54 -5.49
N TYR A 18 0.76 1.80 -4.38
CA TYR A 18 0.88 2.35 -3.02
C TYR A 18 2.16 1.83 -2.36
N ILE A 19 2.90 2.72 -1.72
CA ILE A 19 4.05 2.38 -0.88
C ILE A 19 3.66 2.72 0.55
N GLU A 20 3.71 1.73 1.44
CA GLU A 20 3.43 1.94 2.85
C GLU A 20 4.60 2.68 3.53
N VAL A 21 4.23 3.48 4.53
CA VAL A 21 5.19 4.23 5.35
C VAL A 21 6.18 3.31 6.07
N PHE A 22 7.41 3.80 6.22
CA PHE A 22 8.51 3.03 6.82
C PHE A 22 8.44 2.95 8.35
N ASP A 23 7.84 3.94 9.01
CA ASP A 23 7.79 4.03 10.49
C ASP A 23 7.01 2.89 11.15
N ARG A 24 6.22 2.14 10.38
CA ARG A 24 5.38 1.05 10.88
C ARG A 24 5.89 -0.31 10.44
N THR A 25 6.40 -1.06 11.42
CA THR A 25 6.96 -2.40 11.20
C THR A 25 5.96 -3.53 11.46
N HIS A 26 4.94 -3.30 12.29
CA HIS A 26 4.01 -4.35 12.75
C HIS A 26 2.52 -4.00 12.62
N ALA A 27 2.18 -2.77 12.20
CA ALA A 27 0.80 -2.33 12.12
C ALA A 27 0.54 -1.52 10.85
N GLY A 28 -0.52 -1.89 10.13
CA GLY A 28 -0.93 -1.20 8.92
C GLY A 28 -1.54 0.18 9.19
N THR A 29 -1.36 1.12 8.25
CA THR A 29 -2.05 2.40 8.30
C THR A 29 -3.51 2.26 7.88
N LEU A 30 -4.37 3.17 8.36
CA LEU A 30 -5.77 3.21 7.94
C LEU A 30 -5.88 3.42 6.42
N THR A 31 -5.09 4.36 5.88
CA THR A 31 -4.99 4.60 4.43
C THR A 31 -4.59 3.36 3.67
N GLY A 32 -3.51 2.69 4.09
CA GLY A 32 -3.02 1.46 3.47
C GLY A 32 -4.10 0.39 3.44
N ARG A 33 -4.83 0.19 4.55
CA ARG A 33 -5.96 -0.77 4.60
C ARG A 33 -7.09 -0.42 3.64
N MET A 34 -7.43 0.87 3.50
CA MET A 34 -8.49 1.33 2.59
C MET A 34 -8.11 1.13 1.12
N VAL A 35 -6.86 1.43 0.74
CA VAL A 35 -6.45 1.35 -0.67
C VAL A 35 -5.96 -0.03 -1.08
N HIS A 36 -5.51 -0.86 -0.14
CA HIS A 36 -5.00 -2.22 -0.37
C HIS A 36 -5.84 -3.06 -1.37
N PRO A 37 -7.17 -3.19 -1.21
CA PRO A 37 -7.96 -4.02 -2.12
C PRO A 37 -8.09 -3.48 -3.55
N ILE A 38 -7.82 -2.19 -3.78
CA ILE A 38 -7.96 -1.57 -5.10
C ILE A 38 -6.63 -1.35 -5.82
N THR A 39 -5.52 -1.32 -5.08
CA THR A 39 -4.15 -1.21 -5.63
C THR A 39 -3.76 -2.36 -6.53
N ASP A 40 -3.08 -2.06 -7.64
CA ASP A 40 -2.47 -3.09 -8.50
C ASP A 40 -1.12 -3.55 -7.95
N LYS A 41 -0.37 -2.64 -7.31
CA LYS A 41 0.87 -2.96 -6.59
C LYS A 41 0.85 -2.30 -5.22
N PHE A 42 0.95 -3.13 -4.18
CA PHE A 42 1.11 -2.69 -2.81
C PHE A 42 2.52 -3.03 -2.34
N ILE A 43 3.30 -2.02 -2.01
CA ILE A 43 4.71 -2.14 -1.64
C ILE A 43 4.85 -1.86 -0.15
N VAL A 44 5.55 -2.76 0.55
CA VAL A 44 5.96 -2.59 1.94
C VAL A 44 7.47 -2.57 2.03
N GLN A 45 7.98 -2.00 3.12
CA GLN A 45 9.43 -1.82 3.31
C GLN A 45 10.03 -2.77 4.36
N TRP A 46 9.17 -3.45 5.13
CA TRP A 46 9.57 -4.41 6.16
C TRP A 46 9.07 -5.82 5.84
N PRO A 47 9.88 -6.87 6.08
CA PRO A 47 9.45 -8.25 5.87
C PRO A 47 8.20 -8.61 6.67
N SER A 48 8.11 -8.16 7.93
CA SER A 48 6.98 -8.38 8.84
C SER A 48 5.65 -7.84 8.30
N MET A 49 5.69 -6.82 7.45
CA MET A 49 4.49 -6.21 6.87
C MET A 49 3.82 -7.10 5.82
N THR A 50 4.51 -8.10 5.28
CA THR A 50 3.89 -9.10 4.37
C THR A 50 2.87 -9.98 5.09
N SER A 51 2.97 -10.14 6.41
CA SER A 51 1.96 -10.81 7.23
C SER A 51 0.76 -9.91 7.56
N VAL A 52 0.98 -8.58 7.59
CA VAL A 52 -0.07 -7.57 7.86
C VAL A 52 -0.92 -7.33 6.61
N TYR A 53 -0.27 -7.23 5.45
CA TYR A 53 -0.89 -6.98 4.16
C TYR A 53 -0.68 -8.16 3.22
N LYS A 54 -1.72 -8.99 3.05
CA LYS A 54 -1.69 -10.14 2.15
C LYS A 54 -1.45 -9.68 0.71
N HIS A 55 -0.52 -10.30 -0.02
CA HIS A 55 -0.14 -9.93 -1.39
C HIS A 55 0.68 -8.64 -1.53
N ALA A 56 1.10 -8.00 -0.44
CA ALA A 56 2.09 -6.94 -0.50
C ALA A 56 3.46 -7.47 -0.95
N LYS A 57 4.17 -6.68 -1.76
CA LYS A 57 5.56 -6.96 -2.16
C LYS A 57 6.50 -6.16 -1.27
N ASN A 58 7.45 -6.86 -0.64
CA ASN A 58 8.53 -6.19 0.07
C ASN A 58 9.65 -5.83 -0.91
N PHE A 59 9.91 -4.53 -1.11
CA PHE A 59 11.04 -4.04 -1.90
C PHE A 59 12.18 -3.48 -1.04
N GLY A 60 12.09 -3.67 0.27
CA GLY A 60 13.04 -3.12 1.22
C GLY A 60 12.85 -1.62 1.40
N SER A 61 13.84 -1.02 2.04
CA SER A 61 13.84 0.39 2.37
C SER A 61 14.09 1.24 1.13
N ILE A 62 13.20 2.19 0.84
CA ILE A 62 13.40 3.19 -0.22
C ILE A 62 13.67 4.52 0.49
N PHE A 63 14.94 4.82 0.76
CA PHE A 63 15.43 6.09 1.32
C PHE A 63 16.60 6.63 0.51
#